data_AF-A0A4P9XMB0-F1
#
_entry.id   AF-A0A4P9XMB0-F1
#
_cell.length_a   1.000
_cell.length_b   1.000
_cell.length_c   1.000
_cell.angle_alpha   90.00
_cell.angle_beta   90.00
_cell.angle_gamma   90.00
#
_symmetry.space_group_name_H-M   'P 1'
#
loop_
_entity.id
_entity.type
_entity.pdbx_description
1 polymer ?
#
loop_
_entity_poly.entity_id
_entity_poly.type
_entity_poly.pdbx_seq_one_letter_code
_entity_poly.pdbx_strand_id
1 'polypeptide(L)'
;MASVMLDRATEAVLKHDLACYLADRDFYRRAGQPYHRGYLLHGRPGTGKTTLIHALAAELCRDIYYMDLRSIHTDDALQSAFRTVPSGQMIVLEDVDA
;
A
#
# COMPACT_ATOMS: atom_id res chain seq x y z
N MET A 1 11.95 5.70 -16.50
CA MET A 1 10.62 5.87 -15.89
C MET A 1 9.69 4.85 -16.52
N ALA A 2 9.43 3.73 -15.84
CA ALA A 2 8.56 2.66 -16.36
C ALA A 2 7.11 3.14 -16.28
N SER A 3 6.46 3.29 -17.44
CA SER A 3 5.03 3.60 -17.51
C SER A 3 4.25 2.38 -17.04
N VAL A 4 3.61 2.52 -15.89
CA VAL A 4 2.59 1.58 -15.41
C VAL A 4 1.35 1.80 -16.28
N MET A 5 0.76 0.72 -16.80
CA MET A 5 -0.48 0.78 -17.59
C MET A 5 -1.72 0.93 -16.69
N LEU A 6 -1.79 2.00 -15.91
CA LEU A 6 -3.04 2.51 -15.38
C LEU A 6 -3.59 3.53 -16.36
N ASP A 7 -4.91 3.63 -16.47
CA ASP A 7 -5.48 4.78 -17.16
C ASP A 7 -5.04 6.06 -16.42
N ARG A 8 -4.80 7.12 -17.17
CA ARG A 8 -4.25 8.38 -16.61
C ARG A 8 -5.13 8.98 -15.52
N ALA A 9 -6.44 8.70 -15.53
CA ALA A 9 -7.35 9.22 -14.52
C ALA A 9 -7.13 8.50 -13.17
N THR A 10 -7.04 7.17 -13.17
CA THR A 10 -6.74 6.37 -11.97
C THR A 10 -5.38 6.73 -11.39
N GLU A 11 -4.36 6.89 -12.23
CA GLU A 11 -3.03 7.31 -11.77
C GLU A 11 -3.08 8.70 -11.08
N ALA A 12 -3.81 9.65 -11.66
CA ALA A 12 -3.95 11.00 -11.11
C ALA A 12 -4.70 10.98 -9.76
N VAL A 13 -5.77 10.19 -9.64
CA VAL A 13 -6.53 10.03 -8.39
C VAL A 13 -5.64 9.45 -7.30
N LEU A 14 -4.87 8.40 -7.60
CA LEU A 14 -3.97 7.77 -6.65
C LEU A 14 -2.89 8.72 -6.16
N LYS A 15 -2.24 9.45 -7.08
CA LYS A 15 -1.19 10.42 -6.73
C LYS A 15 -1.73 11.57 -5.89
N HIS A 16 -2.89 12.11 -6.25
CA HIS A 16 -3.53 13.18 -5.50
C HIS A 16 -3.85 12.74 -4.07
N ASP A 17 -4.46 11.57 -3.93
CA ASP A 17 -4.81 11.00 -2.64
C ASP A 17 -3.59 10.75 -1.74
N LEU A 18 -2.50 10.24 -2.33
CA LEU A 18 -1.25 10.01 -1.63
C LEU A 18 -0.62 11.32 -1.14
N ALA A 19 -0.66 12.37 -1.97
CA ALA A 19 -0.17 13.70 -1.59
C ALA A 19 -0.96 14.27 -0.40
N CYS A 20 -2.29 14.14 -0.41
CA CYS A 20 -3.15 14.53 0.73
C CYS A 20 -2.79 13.73 1.99
N TYR A 21 -2.68 12.40 1.89
CA TYR A 21 -2.31 11.53 3.01
C TYR A 21 -0.97 11.92 3.66
N LEU A 22 0.03 12.28 2.85
CA LEU A 22 1.34 12.72 3.35
C LEU A 22 1.26 14.08 4.05
N ALA A 23 0.42 15.00 3.56
CA ALA A 23 0.25 16.33 4.14
C ALA A 23 -0.58 16.32 5.44
N ASP A 24 -1.52 15.39 5.58
CA ASP A 24 -2.53 15.40 6.64
C ASP A 24 -2.11 14.70 7.94
N ARG A 25 -0.82 14.42 8.16
CA ARG A 25 -0.34 13.71 9.35
C ARG A 25 -0.81 14.36 10.66
N ASP A 26 -0.84 15.68 10.71
CA ASP A 26 -1.33 16.43 11.87
C ASP A 26 -2.84 16.34 12.05
N PHE A 27 -3.60 16.21 10.97
CA PHE A 27 -5.03 15.99 11.04
C PHE A 27 -5.33 14.63 11.69
N TYR A 28 -4.67 13.55 11.24
CA TYR A 28 -4.82 12.21 11.85
C TYR A 28 -4.48 12.24 13.35
N ARG A 29 -3.37 12.90 13.69
CA ARG A 29 -2.94 13.07 15.10
C ARG A 29 -3.98 13.81 15.95
N ARG A 30 -4.55 14.92 15.45
CA ARG A 30 -5.59 15.68 16.17
C ARG A 30 -6.92 14.93 16.27
N ALA A 31 -7.28 14.18 15.23
CA ALA A 31 -8.50 13.39 15.19
C ALA A 31 -8.42 12.08 16.01
N GLY A 32 -7.23 11.74 16.53
CA GLY A 32 -7.00 10.46 17.23
C GLY A 32 -7.13 9.24 16.32
N GLN A 33 -7.07 9.43 15.00
CA GLN A 33 -7.20 8.35 14.03
C GLN A 33 -5.84 7.74 13.71
N PRO A 34 -5.74 6.42 13.55
CA PRO A 34 -4.49 5.78 13.15
C PRO A 34 -4.01 6.33 11.79
N TYR A 35 -2.73 6.69 11.70
CA TYR A 35 -2.13 7.22 10.48
C TYR A 35 -1.76 6.08 9.50
N HIS A 36 -2.75 5.51 8.83
CA HIS A 36 -2.57 4.50 7.79
C HIS A 36 -3.34 4.86 6.52
N ARG A 37 -2.88 4.29 5.39
CA ARG A 37 -3.57 4.37 4.11
C ARG A 37 -3.52 3.01 3.41
N GLY A 38 -4.69 2.51 3.00
CA GLY A 38 -4.82 1.25 2.28
C GLY A 38 -5.33 1.48 0.86
N TYR A 39 -4.80 0.69 -0.08
CA TYR A 39 -5.25 0.68 -1.49
C TYR A 39 -5.50 -0.76 -1.91
N LEU A 40 -6.58 -1.00 -2.65
CA LEU A 40 -6.88 -2.28 -3.28
C LEU A 40 -6.67 -2.14 -4.79
N LEU A 41 -5.66 -2.83 -5.31
CA LEU A 41 -5.37 -2.87 -6.75
C LEU A 41 -5.94 -4.17 -7.34
N HIS A 42 -7.00 -4.08 -8.13
CA HIS A 42 -7.64 -5.22 -8.78
C HIS A 42 -7.59 -5.11 -10.30
N GLY A 43 -7.62 -6.25 -11.00
CA GLY A 43 -7.63 -6.30 -12.46
C GLY A 43 -6.89 -7.52 -13.00
N ARG A 44 -6.95 -7.73 -14.32
CA ARG A 44 -6.34 -8.90 -14.98
C ARG A 44 -4.83 -9.05 -14.65
N PRO A 45 -4.29 -10.27 -14.61
CA PRO A 45 -2.84 -10.47 -14.53
C PRO A 45 -2.10 -9.71 -15.64
N GLY A 46 -0.91 -9.20 -15.35
CA GLY A 46 -0.10 -8.47 -16.33
C GLY A 46 -0.47 -6.99 -16.56
N THR A 47 -1.42 -6.42 -15.80
CA THR A 47 -1.79 -4.99 -15.93
C THR A 47 -0.87 -4.02 -15.19
N GLY A 48 0.30 -4.46 -14.73
CA GLY A 48 1.29 -3.57 -14.09
C GLY A 48 1.01 -3.19 -12.64
N LYS A 49 0.12 -3.90 -11.91
CA LYS A 49 -0.15 -3.67 -10.48
C LYS A 49 1.13 -3.73 -9.63
N THR A 50 1.94 -4.77 -9.81
CA THR A 50 3.22 -4.93 -9.11
C THR A 50 4.20 -3.81 -9.50
N THR A 51 4.25 -3.43 -10.78
CA THR A 51 5.05 -2.29 -11.25
C THR A 51 4.64 -0.98 -10.58
N LEU A 52 3.33 -0.77 -10.37
CA LEU A 52 2.81 0.39 -9.64
C LEU A 52 3.32 0.43 -8.21
N ILE A 53 3.21 -0.69 -7.50
CA ILE A 53 3.64 -0.81 -6.10
C ILE A 53 5.11 -0.41 -5.98
N HIS A 54 5.97 -0.94 -6.85
CA HIS A 54 7.39 -0.57 -6.87
C HIS A 54 7.63 0.91 -7.20
N ALA A 55 6.88 1.48 -8.16
CA ALA A 55 7.01 2.89 -8.50
C ALA A 55 6.63 3.80 -7.32
N LEU A 56 5.53 3.49 -6.63
CA LEU A 56 5.09 4.23 -5.44
C LEU A 56 6.08 4.13 -4.29
N ALA A 57 6.61 2.94 -4.02
CA ALA A 57 7.61 2.74 -2.98
C ALA A 57 8.87 3.57 -3.23
N ALA A 58 9.34 3.61 -4.48
CA ALA A 58 10.45 4.45 -4.89
C ALA A 58 10.15 5.95 -4.73
N GLU A 59 8.95 6.40 -5.14
CA GLU A 59 8.53 7.80 -5.02
C GLU A 59 8.38 8.25 -3.57
N LEU A 60 7.94 7.36 -2.68
CA LEU A 60 7.77 7.62 -1.25
C LEU A 60 9.02 7.34 -0.40
N CYS A 61 10.11 6.86 -1.01
CA CYS A 61 11.31 6.39 -0.31
C CYS A 61 10.99 5.36 0.79
N ARG A 62 10.14 4.37 0.48
CA ARG A 62 9.74 3.29 1.40
C ARG A 62 10.20 1.93 0.89
N ASP A 63 10.56 1.06 1.82
CA ASP A 63 10.78 -0.35 1.57
C ASP A 63 9.43 -1.08 1.47
N ILE A 64 9.43 -2.16 0.70
CA ILE A 64 8.26 -3.01 0.45
C ILE A 64 8.40 -4.30 1.25
N TYR A 65 7.35 -4.63 2.01
CA TYR A 65 7.23 -5.86 2.77
C TYR A 65 6.06 -6.68 2.21
N TYR A 66 6.38 -7.79 1.56
CA TYR A 66 5.38 -8.73 1.08
C TYR A 66 4.91 -9.63 2.21
N MET A 67 3.59 -9.81 2.32
CA MET A 67 2.96 -10.71 3.26
C MET A 67 2.12 -11.71 2.49
N ASP A 68 2.49 -12.99 2.59
CA ASP A 68 1.70 -14.09 2.04
C ASP A 68 0.62 -14.49 3.06
N LEU A 69 -0.61 -14.02 2.82
CA LEU A 69 -1.74 -14.30 3.69
C LEU A 69 -2.08 -15.80 3.76
N ARG A 70 -1.73 -16.60 2.74
CA ARG A 70 -1.99 -18.04 2.74
C ARG A 70 -1.17 -18.78 3.79
N SER A 71 -0.06 -18.20 4.23
CA SER A 71 0.80 -18.75 5.30
C SER A 71 0.36 -18.34 6.71
N ILE A 72 -0.65 -17.46 6.82
CA ILE A 72 -1.13 -16.91 8.09
C ILE A 72 -2.52 -17.49 8.38
N HIS A 73 -2.63 -18.26 9.45
CA HIS A 73 -3.86 -19.01 9.77
C HIS A 73 -4.59 -18.51 11.03
N THR A 74 -4.08 -17.47 11.70
CA THR A 74 -4.68 -16.93 12.93
C THR A 74 -4.54 -15.41 12.99
N ASP A 75 -5.48 -14.75 13.67
CA ASP A 75 -5.47 -13.30 13.89
C ASP A 75 -4.23 -12.84 14.65
N ASP A 76 -3.77 -13.64 15.63
CA ASP A 76 -2.56 -13.35 16.41
C ASP A 76 -1.30 -13.41 15.52
N ALA A 77 -1.22 -14.37 14.61
CA ALA A 77 -0.11 -14.45 13.65
C ALA A 77 -0.14 -13.27 12.67
N LEU A 78 -1.32 -12.87 12.20
CA LEU A 78 -1.49 -11.70 11.33
C LEU A 78 -1.04 -10.43 12.05
N GLN A 79 -1.53 -10.20 13.27
CA GLN A 79 -1.16 -9.05 14.07
C GLN A 79 0.34 -9.01 14.36
N SER A 80 0.94 -10.18 14.64
CA SER A 80 2.38 -10.31 14.84
C SER A 80 3.16 -9.96 13.57
N ALA A 81 2.73 -10.46 12.40
CA ALA A 81 3.35 -10.15 11.12
C ALA A 81 3.34 -8.63 10.83
N PHE A 82 2.20 -7.96 11.03
CA PHE A 82 2.12 -6.49 10.91
C PHE A 82 3.07 -5.75 11.86
N ARG A 83 3.25 -6.24 13.08
CA ARG A 83 4.16 -5.64 14.08
C ARG A 83 5.64 -5.80 13.74
N THR A 84 6.02 -6.79 12.91
CA THR A 84 7.42 -6.96 12.48
C THR A 84 7.86 -5.90 11.47
N VAL A 85 6.92 -5.27 10.78
CA VAL A 85 7.22 -4.26 9.75
C VAL A 85 7.53 -2.92 10.43
N PRO A 86 8.68 -2.28 10.10
CA PRO A 86 9.00 -0.96 10.64
C PRO A 86 7.94 0.10 10.29
N SER A 87 7.76 1.08 11.16
CA SER A 87 6.78 2.15 10.95
C SER A 87 7.08 2.95 9.67
N GLY A 88 6.04 3.27 8.90
CA GLY A 88 6.16 4.09 7.70
C GLY A 88 6.54 3.33 6.44
N GLN A 89 6.71 2.00 6.50
CA GLN A 89 6.98 1.15 5.34
C GLN A 89 5.70 0.72 4.61
N MET A 90 5.83 0.23 3.38
CA MET A 90 4.70 -0.27 2.60
C MET A 90 4.54 -1.77 2.78
N ILE A 91 3.33 -2.20 3.11
CA ILE A 91 2.96 -3.63 3.21
C ILE A 91 2.14 -3.99 1.98
N VAL A 92 2.52 -5.08 1.32
CA VAL A 92 1.81 -5.64 0.18
C VAL A 92 1.20 -6.96 0.60
N LEU A 93 -0.12 -7.02 0.55
CA LEU A 93 -0.88 -8.25 0.71
C LEU A 93 -1.18 -8.78 -0.69
N GLU A 94 -0.61 -9.92 -1.06
CA GLU A 94 -0.91 -10.58 -2.34
C GLU A 94 -2.04 -11.60 -2.16
N ASP A 95 -2.77 -11.86 -3.25
CA ASP A 95 -3.83 -12.88 -3.31
C ASP A 95 -4.90 -12.77 -2.19
N VAL A 96 -5.41 -11.56 -1.94
CA VAL A 96 -6.45 -11.28 -0.91
C VAL A 96 -7.83 -11.92 -1.20
N ASP A 97 -8.02 -12.45 -2.41
CA ASP A 97 -9.23 -13.11 -2.89
C ASP A 97 -9.17 -14.65 -2.80
N ALA A 98 -8.07 -15.20 -2.29
CA ALA A 98 -7.86 -16.64 -2.11
C ALA A 98 -8.60 -17.23 -0.90
#